data_AF-A0A7W1UBY1-F1
#
_entry.id   AF-A0A7W1UBY1-F1
#
_cell.length_a   1.000
_cell.length_b   1.000
_cell.length_c   1.000
_cell.angle_alpha   90.00
_cell.angle_beta   90.00
_cell.angle_gamma   90.00
#
_symmetry.space_group_name_H-M   'P 1'
#
loop_
_entity.id
_entity.type
_entity.pdbx_description
1 polymer ?
#
loop_
_entity_poly.entity_id
_entity_poly.type
_entity_poly.pdbx_seq_one_letter_code
_entity_poly.pdbx_strand_id
1 'polypeptide(L)'
;MTRLLPAGLQAVLLLGILVKVGCHGTSPLINLHDSAPSPDPQFMVAQYYRQAVFMVKNAQDVDLKAKRYARLFGPDSKWVTSAKFLEKYYEKESLEQERLAILHAELGKAHFHSASLEIR
;
A
#
# COMPACT_ATOMS: atom_id res chain seq x y z
N MET A 1 16.64 -33.63 -31.65
CA MET A 1 17.87 -33.83 -30.84
C MET A 1 17.98 -32.72 -29.80
N THR A 2 17.28 -32.84 -28.67
CA THR A 2 17.40 -31.92 -27.53
C THR A 2 18.32 -32.56 -26.49
N ARG A 3 19.54 -32.04 -26.37
CA ARG A 3 20.47 -32.46 -25.32
C ARG A 3 19.96 -31.89 -23.99
N LEU A 4 19.35 -32.73 -23.17
CA LEU A 4 19.07 -32.41 -21.77
C LEU A 4 20.41 -32.15 -21.07
N LEU A 5 20.63 -30.90 -20.69
CA LEU A 5 21.76 -30.52 -19.84
C LEU A 5 21.63 -31.24 -18.49
N PRO A 6 22.74 -31.69 -17.89
CA PRO A 6 22.69 -32.31 -16.56
C PRO A 6 22.15 -31.29 -15.55
N ALA A 7 21.30 -31.75 -14.62
CA ALA A 7 20.59 -30.91 -13.65
C ALA A 7 21.52 -29.94 -12.88
N GLY A 8 22.78 -30.32 -12.66
CA GLY A 8 23.79 -29.46 -12.05
C GLY A 8 24.15 -28.23 -12.87
N LEU A 9 24.22 -28.34 -14.20
CA LEU A 9 24.52 -27.19 -15.06
C LEU A 9 23.35 -26.20 -15.12
N GLN A 10 22.13 -26.73 -15.03
CA GLN A 10 20.89 -25.94 -15.02
C GLN A 10 20.75 -25.13 -13.72
N ALA A 11 21.12 -25.72 -12.57
CA ALA A 11 21.13 -25.04 -11.28
C ALA A 11 22.17 -23.90 -11.23
N VAL A 12 23.37 -24.12 -11.78
CA VAL A 12 24.43 -23.09 -11.84
C VAL A 12 24.02 -21.93 -12.76
N LEU A 13 23.39 -22.22 -13.91
CA LEU A 13 22.87 -21.21 -14.82
C LEU A 13 21.77 -20.36 -14.16
N LEU A 14 20.82 -21.00 -13.46
CA LEU A 14 19.77 -20.29 -12.74
C LEU A 14 20.32 -19.40 -11.63
N LEU A 15 21.29 -19.90 -10.84
CA LEU A 15 21.94 -19.14 -9.78
C LEU A 15 22.72 -17.92 -10.34
N GLY A 16 23.40 -18.09 -11.48
CA GLY A 16 24.11 -17.01 -12.15
C GLY A 16 23.18 -15.89 -12.67
N ILE A 17 21.98 -16.23 -13.13
CA ILE A 17 20.97 -15.25 -13.55
C ILE A 17 20.43 -14.46 -12.35
N LEU A 18 20.15 -15.13 -11.23
CA LEU A 18 19.68 -14.50 -9.99
C LEU A 18 20.68 -13.46 -9.44
N VAL A 19 21.98 -13.75 -9.49
CA VAL A 19 23.02 -12.83 -9.00
C VAL A 19 23.15 -11.58 -9.88
N LYS A 20 22.91 -11.68 -11.20
CA LYS A 20 22.99 -10.50 -12.10
C LYS A 20 21.80 -9.55 -11.99
N VAL A 21 20.64 -10.02 -11.54
CA VAL A 21 19.45 -9.17 -11.34
C VAL A 21 19.54 -8.37 -10.02
N GLY A 22 20.42 -8.76 -9.09
CA GLY A 22 20.54 -8.13 -7.77
C GLY A 22 21.39 -6.86 -7.67
N CYS A 23 22.03 -6.38 -8.74
CA CYS A 23 23.02 -5.31 -8.64
C CYS A 23 22.83 -4.15 -9.65
N HIS A 24 21.59 -3.67 -9.81
CA HIS A 24 21.34 -2.35 -10.40
C HIS A 24 20.43 -1.56 -9.49
N GLY A 25 21.03 -1.01 -8.45
CA GLY A 25 20.37 -0.14 -7.48
C GLY A 25 21.36 0.88 -6.95
N THR A 26 22.01 1.64 -7.85
CA THR A 26 22.57 2.94 -7.47
C THR A 26 21.37 3.79 -7.08
N SER A 27 20.98 3.72 -5.80
CA SER A 27 19.99 4.63 -5.25
C SER A 27 20.57 6.03 -5.47
N PRO A 28 19.91 6.92 -6.23
CA PRO A 28 20.38 8.29 -6.34
C PRO A 28 20.50 8.84 -4.91
N LEU A 29 21.63 9.46 -4.62
CA LEU A 29 21.86 10.17 -3.38
C LEU A 29 20.69 11.14 -3.21
N ILE A 30 19.81 10.88 -2.23
CA ILE A 30 18.66 11.74 -1.96
C ILE A 30 19.23 13.10 -1.57
N ASN A 31 19.18 14.04 -2.51
CA ASN A 31 19.57 15.40 -2.29
C ASN A 31 18.40 16.07 -1.57
N LEU A 32 18.44 16.15 -0.24
CA LEU A 32 17.39 16.77 0.58
C LEU A 32 17.17 18.26 0.26
N HIS A 33 18.02 18.87 -0.58
CA HIS A 33 17.90 20.26 -1.00
C HIS A 33 17.14 20.49 -2.31
N ASP A 34 16.92 19.45 -3.12
CA ASP A 34 15.97 19.55 -4.23
C ASP A 34 14.59 19.20 -3.68
N SER A 35 13.88 20.22 -3.19
CA SER A 35 12.45 20.14 -2.91
C SER A 35 11.74 19.81 -4.22
N ALA A 36 11.54 18.52 -4.50
CA ALA A 36 10.60 18.10 -5.54
C ALA A 36 9.28 18.84 -5.29
N PRO A 37 8.63 19.39 -6.33
CA PRO A 37 7.40 20.15 -6.15
C PRO A 37 6.41 19.32 -5.35
N SER A 38 5.90 19.90 -4.26
CA SER A 38 4.85 19.29 -3.44
C SER A 38 3.77 18.75 -4.37
N PRO A 39 3.32 17.49 -4.21
CA PRO A 39 2.15 17.00 -4.92
C PRO A 39 0.97 17.97 -4.74
N ASP A 40 0.15 18.11 -5.79
CA ASP A 40 -1.08 18.90 -5.73
C ASP A 40 -1.90 18.47 -4.49
N PRO A 41 -2.25 19.40 -3.57
CA PRO A 41 -3.07 19.09 -2.40
C PRO A 41 -4.35 18.34 -2.77
N GLN A 42 -4.98 18.64 -3.91
CA GLN A 42 -6.19 17.95 -4.35
C GLN A 42 -5.91 16.49 -4.74
N PHE A 43 -4.76 16.23 -5.36
CA PHE A 43 -4.31 14.88 -5.66
C PHE A 43 -4.13 14.07 -4.38
N MET A 44 -3.46 14.63 -3.36
CA MET A 44 -3.25 13.93 -2.09
C MET A 44 -4.57 13.59 -1.40
N VAL A 45 -5.50 14.55 -1.32
CA VAL A 45 -6.83 14.33 -0.75
C VAL A 45 -7.56 13.19 -1.47
N ALA A 46 -7.52 13.17 -2.81
CA ALA A 46 -8.15 12.12 -3.60
C ALA A 46 -7.52 10.73 -3.37
N GLN A 47 -6.20 10.65 -3.19
CA GLN A 47 -5.53 9.38 -2.87
C GLN A 47 -5.95 8.83 -1.51
N TYR A 48 -5.98 9.69 -0.48
CA TYR A 48 -6.40 9.28 0.87
C TYR A 48 -7.85 8.79 0.89
N TYR A 49 -8.78 9.50 0.25
CA TYR A 49 -10.17 9.02 0.15
C TYR A 49 -10.29 7.71 -0.62
N ARG A 50 -9.56 7.55 -1.72
CA ARG A 50 -9.54 6.29 -2.47
C ARG A 50 -9.04 5.14 -1.60
N GLN A 51 -8.01 5.38 -0.80
CA GLN A 51 -7.48 4.39 0.12
C GLN A 51 -8.48 4.04 1.22
N ALA A 52 -9.19 5.03 1.78
CA ALA A 52 -10.25 4.80 2.75
C ALA A 52 -11.34 3.86 2.19
N VAL A 53 -11.83 4.14 0.97
CA VAL A 53 -12.82 3.28 0.28
C VAL A 53 -12.27 1.87 0.03
N PHE A 54 -11.01 1.75 -0.37
CA PHE A 54 -10.36 0.46 -0.56
C PHE A 54 -10.30 -0.35 0.74
N MET A 55 -9.98 0.28 1.86
CA MET A 55 -9.97 -0.37 3.17
C MET A 55 -11.37 -0.83 3.62
N VAL A 56 -12.41 -0.01 3.42
CA VAL A 56 -13.80 -0.41 3.69
C VAL A 56 -14.16 -1.68 2.90
N LYS A 57 -13.81 -1.73 1.61
CA LYS A 57 -14.07 -2.91 0.79
C LYS A 57 -13.32 -4.14 1.31
N ASN A 58 -12.06 -4.00 1.72
CA ASN A 58 -11.30 -5.12 2.28
C ASN A 58 -11.88 -5.60 3.62
N ALA A 59 -12.37 -4.70 4.48
CA ALA A 59 -13.04 -5.09 5.72
C ALA A 59 -14.26 -5.96 5.42
N GLN A 60 -15.12 -5.54 4.48
CA GLN A 60 -16.30 -6.29 4.04
C GLN A 60 -15.92 -7.66 3.46
N ASP A 61 -14.89 -7.72 2.59
CA ASP A 61 -14.42 -8.96 2.00
C ASP A 61 -13.89 -9.94 3.06
N VAL A 62 -13.22 -9.44 4.09
CA VAL A 62 -12.68 -10.26 5.17
C VAL A 62 -13.77 -10.74 6.13
N ASP A 63 -14.79 -9.93 6.43
CA ASP A 63 -15.97 -10.36 7.19
C ASP A 63 -16.68 -11.55 6.48
N LEU A 64 -16.88 -11.45 5.16
CA LEU A 64 -17.44 -12.54 4.37
C LEU A 64 -16.57 -13.81 4.42
N LYS A 65 -15.23 -13.66 4.44
CA LYS A 65 -14.30 -14.79 4.65
C LYS A 65 -14.41 -15.35 6.06
N ALA A 66 -14.52 -14.52 7.10
CA ALA A 66 -14.70 -14.95 8.48
C ALA A 66 -15.96 -15.82 8.64
N LYS A 67 -17.08 -15.39 8.03
CA LYS A 67 -18.32 -16.17 7.99
C LYS A 67 -18.14 -17.53 7.30
N ARG A 68 -17.35 -17.58 6.22
CA ARG A 68 -17.01 -18.83 5.52
C ARG A 68 -16.13 -19.74 6.39
N TYR A 69 -15.11 -19.19 7.04
CA TYR A 69 -14.23 -19.94 7.93
C TYR A 69 -14.98 -20.48 9.15
N ALA A 70 -15.93 -19.73 9.70
CA ALA A 70 -16.75 -20.20 10.81
C ALA A 70 -17.55 -21.46 10.46
N ARG A 71 -18.07 -21.54 9.22
CA ARG A 71 -18.79 -22.73 8.73
C ARG A 71 -17.86 -23.93 8.49
N LEU A 72 -16.62 -23.70 8.07
CA LEU A 72 -15.69 -24.78 7.70
C LEU A 72 -14.88 -25.31 8.88
N PHE A 73 -14.48 -24.43 9.79
CA PHE A 73 -13.50 -24.72 10.84
C PHE A 73 -14.05 -24.48 12.25
N GLY A 74 -15.30 -24.03 12.35
CA GLY A 74 -15.92 -23.62 13.61
C GLY A 74 -15.69 -22.14 13.94
N PRO A 75 -16.59 -21.54 14.74
CA PRO A 75 -16.57 -20.12 15.07
C PRO A 75 -15.33 -19.70 15.89
N ASP A 76 -14.78 -20.61 16.69
CA ASP A 76 -13.64 -20.35 17.57
C ASP A 76 -12.29 -20.70 16.93
N SER A 77 -12.29 -21.02 15.63
CA SER A 77 -11.05 -21.32 14.92
C SER A 77 -10.13 -20.11 14.84
N LYS A 78 -8.82 -20.37 14.81
CA LYS A 78 -7.80 -19.33 14.59
C LYS A 78 -8.05 -18.57 13.28
N TRP A 79 -8.59 -19.23 12.25
CA TRP A 79 -8.94 -18.60 10.98
C TRP A 79 -10.01 -17.51 11.13
N VAL A 80 -11.07 -17.78 11.91
CA VAL A 80 -12.11 -16.78 12.20
C VAL A 80 -11.54 -15.64 13.04
N THR A 81 -10.76 -15.96 14.08
CA THR A 81 -10.15 -14.95 14.95
C THR A 81 -9.23 -14.01 14.18
N SER A 82 -8.35 -14.55 13.33
CA SER A 82 -7.44 -13.74 12.50
C SER A 82 -8.19 -12.90 11.47
N ALA A 83 -9.26 -13.43 10.87
CA ALA A 83 -10.07 -12.67 9.93
C ALA A 83 -10.76 -11.47 10.62
N LYS A 84 -11.36 -11.67 11.80
CA LYS A 84 -11.95 -10.58 12.59
C LYS A 84 -10.93 -9.52 13.02
N PHE A 85 -9.69 -9.92 13.30
CA PHE A 85 -8.62 -8.97 13.59
C PHE A 85 -8.31 -8.11 12.35
N LEU A 86 -8.22 -8.73 11.18
CA LEU A 86 -7.90 -8.04 9.93
C LEU A 86 -9.04 -7.14 9.46
N GLU A 87 -10.30 -7.54 9.65
CA GLU A 87 -11.47 -6.68 9.47
C GLU A 87 -11.34 -5.39 10.29
N LYS A 88 -11.14 -5.50 11.61
CA LYS A 88 -10.96 -4.34 12.50
C LYS A 88 -9.77 -3.47 12.12
N TYR A 89 -8.68 -4.08 11.65
CA TYR A 89 -7.54 -3.35 11.14
C TYR A 89 -7.94 -2.47 9.95
N TYR A 90 -8.64 -3.03 8.96
CA TYR A 90 -9.07 -2.29 7.79
C TYR A 90 -10.11 -1.20 8.13
N GLU A 91 -11.03 -1.45 9.07
CA GLU A 91 -11.96 -0.41 9.55
C GLU A 91 -11.22 0.75 10.20
N LYS A 92 -10.24 0.46 11.07
CA LYS A 92 -9.46 1.51 11.71
C LYS A 92 -8.63 2.28 10.70
N GLU A 93 -8.02 1.57 9.76
CA GLU A 93 -7.21 2.18 8.72
C GLU A 93 -8.06 3.03 7.78
N SER A 94 -9.28 2.62 7.44
CA SER A 94 -10.17 3.46 6.60
C SER A 94 -10.46 4.81 7.25
N LEU A 95 -10.70 4.81 8.57
CA LEU A 95 -10.95 6.04 9.32
C LEU A 95 -9.69 6.93 9.39
N GLU A 96 -8.51 6.33 9.53
CA GLU A 96 -7.27 7.09 9.54
C GLU A 96 -6.98 7.72 8.18
N GLN A 97 -7.23 6.99 7.08
CA GLN A 97 -7.08 7.53 5.73
C GLN A 97 -8.07 8.68 5.48
N GLU A 98 -9.31 8.57 5.97
CA GLU A 98 -10.28 9.67 5.90
C GLU A 98 -9.82 10.90 6.73
N ARG A 99 -9.32 10.67 7.93
CA ARG A 99 -8.74 11.74 8.79
C ARG A 99 -7.58 12.46 8.08
N LEU A 100 -6.70 11.72 7.43
CA LEU A 100 -5.59 12.29 6.66
C LEU A 100 -6.09 13.08 5.44
N ALA A 101 -7.12 12.59 4.74
CA ALA A 101 -7.73 13.32 3.63
C ALA A 101 -8.26 14.70 4.09
N ILE A 102 -8.94 14.74 5.24
CA ILE A 102 -9.45 15.98 5.84
C ILE A 102 -8.30 16.94 6.16
N LEU A 103 -7.25 16.44 6.82
CA LEU A 103 -6.08 17.24 7.18
C LEU A 103 -5.40 17.85 5.96
N HIS A 104 -5.22 17.09 4.88
CA HIS A 104 -4.64 17.60 3.64
C HIS A 104 -5.56 18.60 2.92
N ALA A 105 -6.87 18.43 3.02
CA ALA A 105 -7.82 19.39 2.46
C ALA A 105 -7.78 20.74 3.20
N GLU A 106 -7.62 20.71 4.53
CA GLU A 106 -7.47 21.91 5.36
C GLU A 106 -6.16 22.65 5.08
N LEU A 107 -5.05 21.92 5.00
CA LEU A 107 -3.74 22.49 4.64
C LEU A 107 -3.76 23.14 3.25
N GLY A 108 -4.38 22.48 2.27
CA GLY A 108 -4.55 23.04 0.94
C GLY A 108 -5.30 24.37 0.97
N LYS A 109 -6.43 24.46 1.68
CA LYS A 109 -7.21 25.70 1.83
C LYS A 109 -6.41 26.83 2.48
N ALA A 110 -5.66 26.51 3.55
CA ALA A 110 -4.82 27.49 4.25
C ALA A 110 -3.75 28.08 3.32
N HIS A 111 -3.09 27.24 2.53
CA HIS A 111 -2.06 27.65 1.58
C HIS A 111 -2.61 28.57 0.47
N PHE A 112 -3.80 28.27 -0.08
CA PHE A 112 -4.45 29.15 -1.06
C PHE A 112 -4.83 30.51 -0.44
N HIS A 113 -5.28 30.51 0.82
CA HIS A 113 -5.64 31.75 1.50
C HIS A 113 -4.43 32.67 1.74
N SER A 114 -3.30 32.13 2.24
CA SER A 114 -2.07 32.91 2.43
C SER A 114 -1.53 33.47 1.11
N ALA A 115 -1.50 32.68 0.04
CA ALA A 115 -1.04 33.13 -1.27
C ALA A 115 -1.91 34.28 -1.84
N SER A 116 -3.22 34.29 -1.55
CA SER A 116 -4.11 35.38 -1.99
C SER A 116 -3.92 36.71 -1.24
N LEU A 117 -3.32 36.68 -0.05
CA LEU A 117 -3.04 37.87 0.75
C LEU A 117 -1.73 38.55 0.34
N GLU A 118 -0.76 37.80 -0.20
CA GLU A 118 0.53 38.34 -0.65
C GLU A 118 0.45 39.06 -2.02
N ILE A 119 -0.62 38.86 -2.79
CA ILE A 119 -0.80 39.45 -4.13
C ILE A 119 -1.50 40.83 -4.08
N ARG A 120 -1.90 41.31 -2.90
CA ARG A 120 -2.60 42.59 -2.71
C ARG A 120 -1.69 43.64 -2.06
#